data_AF-H6QP67-F1
#
_entry.id   AF-H6QP67-F1
#
_cell.length_a   1.000
_cell.length_b   1.000
_cell.length_c   1.000
_cell.angle_alpha   90.00
_cell.angle_beta   90.00
_cell.angle_gamma   90.00
#
_symmetry.space_group_name_H-M   'P 1'
#
loop_
_entity.id
_entity.type
_entity.pdbx_description
1 polymer ?
#
loop_
_entity_poly.entity_id
_entity_poly.type
_entity_poly.pdbx_seq_one_letter_code
_entity_poly.pdbx_strand_id
1 'polypeptide(L)'
;MGVPASIAAFPVEPTPSEWNAWNHWAENRYNKMMKHLDNFTETHKETPKPTFKKMYSDEVARIRKKISPPPFTPAPDVFNSNINIPINVKKACEQDIQLAGFASPWNATLGSILMKHYYKWAKSQPGTIWEDVSSMEKILDRWIRGKGREMKKGNVVGEKSAEELRAEKGKKTAITRMKTKIANRRRDVAMKKMGNKPSLALLFKNDTVSDWEDQPPPSKPNRLIPSWRSSSFTSCAHKLDEIAFTMSKTMNEIKSAHKLLDRNTEGFRRIEIEFSQVPRKLPSDAYDVSFLETLSIVQREHLDARDPIDLVAKERLLNEMTMKGGFAASRSARGSIGDLGFGGLQGPSGSS
;
A
#
# COMPACT_ATOMS: atom_id res chain seq x y z
N MET A 1 -2.11 -21.75 19.97
CA MET A 1 -1.43 -21.77 18.65
C MET A 1 -0.17 -20.93 18.77
N GLY A 2 0.93 -21.53 19.24
CA GLY A 2 2.21 -20.85 19.31
C GLY A 2 2.86 -20.73 17.93
N VAL A 3 3.64 -19.67 17.72
CA VAL A 3 4.45 -19.49 16.51
C VAL A 3 5.67 -20.42 16.63
N PRO A 4 6.08 -21.14 15.57
CA PRO A 4 7.32 -21.91 15.60
C PRO A 4 8.52 -21.01 15.94
N ALA A 5 9.46 -21.51 16.74
CA ALA A 5 10.59 -20.71 17.22
C ALA A 5 11.56 -20.27 16.11
N SER A 6 11.50 -20.91 14.94
CA SER A 6 12.34 -20.60 13.79
C SER A 6 11.58 -20.81 12.47
N ILE A 7 12.07 -20.17 11.40
CA ILE A 7 11.48 -20.29 10.07
C ILE A 7 11.64 -21.71 9.51
N ALA A 8 12.72 -22.41 9.89
CA ALA A 8 12.97 -23.79 9.52
C ALA A 8 11.94 -24.78 10.10
N ALA A 9 11.14 -24.35 11.07
CA ALA A 9 10.06 -25.15 11.65
C ALA A 9 8.70 -24.95 10.93
N PHE A 10 8.64 -24.13 9.87
CA PHE A 10 7.49 -24.12 8.97
C PHE A 10 7.52 -25.35 8.05
N PRO A 11 6.35 -25.87 7.65
CA PRO A 11 6.28 -26.97 6.70
C PRO A 11 6.93 -26.58 5.36
N VAL A 12 7.56 -27.57 4.72
CA VAL A 12 8.18 -27.43 3.39
C VAL A 12 7.10 -27.06 2.37
N GLU A 13 7.48 -26.30 1.35
CA GLU A 13 6.59 -25.98 0.24
C GLU A 13 6.05 -27.25 -0.43
N PRO A 14 4.76 -27.27 -0.81
CA PRO A 14 4.17 -28.43 -1.45
C PRO A 14 4.79 -28.70 -2.81
N THR A 15 4.91 -29.99 -3.15
CA THR A 15 5.40 -30.41 -4.46
C THR A 15 4.40 -30.03 -5.58
N PRO A 16 4.85 -29.88 -6.84
CA PRO A 16 3.95 -29.61 -7.96
C PRO A 16 2.86 -30.67 -8.16
N SER A 17 3.15 -31.92 -7.80
CA SER A 17 2.18 -33.03 -7.81
C SER A 17 1.08 -32.84 -6.77
N GLU A 18 1.46 -32.51 -5.53
CA GLU A 18 0.53 -32.20 -4.45
C GLU A 18 -0.33 -30.99 -4.82
N TRP A 19 0.28 -29.93 -5.35
CA TRP A 19 -0.42 -28.73 -5.78
C TRP A 19 -1.48 -29.01 -6.86
N ASN A 20 -1.13 -29.82 -7.86
CA ASN A 20 -2.05 -30.18 -8.93
C ASN A 20 -3.20 -31.08 -8.42
N ALA A 21 -2.88 -32.05 -7.57
CA ALA A 21 -3.88 -32.89 -6.92
C ALA A 21 -4.86 -32.07 -6.08
N TRP A 22 -4.36 -31.06 -5.35
CA TRP A 22 -5.12 -30.18 -4.47
C TRP A 22 -6.04 -29.21 -5.22
N ASN A 23 -5.54 -28.54 -6.25
CA ASN A 23 -6.33 -27.56 -7.02
C ASN A 23 -7.57 -28.18 -7.67
N HIS A 24 -7.43 -29.39 -8.20
CA HIS A 24 -8.53 -30.11 -8.84
C HIS A 24 -9.28 -31.03 -7.88
N TRP A 25 -8.90 -31.09 -6.59
CA TRP A 25 -9.47 -32.06 -5.65
C TRP A 25 -10.97 -31.88 -5.44
N ALA A 26 -11.39 -30.65 -5.15
CA ALA A 26 -12.79 -30.32 -4.87
C ALA A 26 -13.66 -30.52 -6.12
N GLU A 27 -13.17 -30.10 -7.29
CA GLU A 27 -13.86 -30.23 -8.56
C GLU A 27 -13.95 -31.69 -9.01
N ASN A 28 -12.84 -32.45 -8.96
CA ASN A 28 -12.83 -33.88 -9.26
C ASN A 28 -13.76 -34.67 -8.33
N ARG A 29 -13.84 -34.28 -7.05
CA ARG A 29 -14.75 -34.90 -6.08
C ARG A 29 -16.20 -34.55 -6.37
N TYR A 30 -16.50 -33.29 -6.61
CA TYR A 30 -17.85 -32.83 -6.97
C TYR A 30 -18.32 -33.54 -8.25
N ASN A 31 -17.50 -33.56 -9.30
CA ASN A 31 -17.81 -34.20 -10.57
C ASN A 31 -18.02 -35.72 -10.41
N LYS A 32 -17.18 -36.41 -9.62
CA LYS A 32 -17.37 -37.84 -9.33
C LYS A 32 -18.66 -38.11 -8.53
N MET A 33 -18.96 -37.27 -7.54
CA MET A 33 -20.18 -37.41 -6.74
C MET A 33 -21.43 -37.14 -7.58
N MET A 34 -21.44 -36.07 -8.36
CA MET A 34 -22.54 -35.73 -9.26
C MET A 34 -22.77 -36.83 -10.30
N LYS A 35 -21.70 -37.28 -10.97
CA LYS A 35 -21.80 -38.39 -11.93
C LYS A 35 -22.37 -39.67 -11.32
N HIS A 36 -22.01 -39.98 -10.07
CA HIS A 36 -22.59 -41.12 -9.34
C HIS A 36 -24.06 -40.91 -9.00
N LEU A 37 -24.43 -39.72 -8.52
CA LEU A 37 -25.81 -39.39 -8.18
C LEU A 37 -26.73 -39.30 -9.41
N ASP A 38 -26.20 -38.84 -10.55
CA ASP A 38 -26.90 -38.83 -11.83
C ASP A 38 -27.19 -40.27 -12.29
N ASN A 39 -26.18 -41.13 -12.26
CA ASN A 39 -26.35 -42.56 -12.57
C ASN A 39 -27.33 -43.24 -11.60
N PHE A 40 -27.26 -42.91 -10.30
CA PHE A 40 -28.19 -43.41 -9.29
C PHE A 40 -29.63 -42.95 -9.55
N THR A 41 -29.80 -41.72 -10.01
CA THR A 41 -31.11 -41.16 -10.37
C THR A 41 -31.68 -41.85 -11.60
N GLU A 42 -30.87 -42.11 -12.63
CA GLU A 42 -31.29 -42.85 -13.82
C GLU A 42 -31.67 -44.29 -13.52
N THR A 43 -30.91 -44.99 -12.68
CA THR A 43 -31.20 -46.39 -12.30
C THR A 43 -32.48 -46.54 -11.50
N HIS A 44 -32.88 -45.50 -10.76
CA HIS A 44 -34.06 -45.54 -9.87
C HIS A 44 -35.19 -44.62 -10.37
N LYS A 45 -35.16 -44.20 -11.63
CA LYS A 45 -36.14 -43.27 -12.23
C LYS A 45 -37.61 -43.75 -12.15
N GLU A 46 -37.81 -45.07 -12.09
CA GLU A 46 -39.14 -45.69 -12.02
C GLU A 46 -39.63 -45.87 -10.57
N THR A 47 -38.80 -45.53 -9.58
CA THR A 47 -39.16 -45.62 -8.17
C THR A 47 -40.11 -44.48 -7.80
N PRO A 48 -41.17 -44.73 -7.01
CA PRO A 48 -42.05 -43.68 -6.51
C PRO A 48 -41.28 -42.58 -5.77
N LYS A 49 -41.62 -41.32 -6.05
CA LYS A 49 -40.93 -40.12 -5.55
C LYS A 49 -40.61 -40.12 -4.04
N PRO A 50 -41.51 -40.55 -3.12
CA PRO A 50 -41.23 -40.56 -1.69
C PRO A 50 -40.10 -41.54 -1.32
N THR A 51 -40.13 -42.72 -1.93
CA THR A 51 -39.15 -43.79 -1.73
C THR A 51 -37.81 -43.39 -2.35
N PHE A 52 -37.82 -42.83 -3.55
CA PHE A 52 -36.62 -42.31 -4.20
C PHE A 52 -35.92 -41.24 -3.35
N LYS A 53 -36.68 -40.30 -2.78
CA LYS A 53 -36.10 -39.24 -1.93
C LYS A 53 -35.36 -39.81 -0.71
N LYS A 54 -35.92 -40.85 -0.08
CA LYS A 54 -35.28 -41.53 1.05
C LYS A 54 -34.02 -42.28 0.60
N MET A 55 -34.11 -43.07 -0.47
CA MET A 55 -32.97 -43.79 -1.04
C MET A 55 -31.84 -42.85 -1.46
N TYR A 56 -32.16 -41.73 -2.09
CA TYR A 56 -31.20 -40.70 -2.48
C TYR A 56 -30.49 -40.09 -1.27
N SER A 57 -31.23 -39.78 -0.20
CA SER A 57 -30.64 -39.27 1.04
C SER A 57 -29.71 -40.30 1.71
N ASP A 58 -30.14 -41.55 1.78
CA ASP A 58 -29.34 -42.64 2.35
C ASP A 58 -28.07 -42.91 1.52
N GLU A 59 -28.17 -42.81 0.20
CA GLU A 59 -27.05 -42.97 -0.71
C GLU A 59 -26.04 -41.83 -0.59
N VAL A 60 -26.51 -40.58 -0.50
CA VAL A 60 -25.64 -39.43 -0.20
C VAL A 60 -24.93 -39.62 1.15
N ALA A 61 -25.63 -40.09 2.17
CA ALA A 61 -25.04 -40.38 3.48
C ALA A 61 -24.00 -41.51 3.41
N ARG A 62 -24.25 -42.56 2.62
CA ARG A 62 -23.33 -43.68 2.39
C ARG A 62 -22.07 -43.22 1.66
N ILE A 63 -22.21 -42.40 0.62
CA ILE A 63 -21.08 -41.82 -0.12
C ILE A 63 -20.24 -40.97 0.82
N ARG A 64 -20.86 -40.08 1.60
CA ARG A 64 -20.16 -39.24 2.59
C ARG A 64 -19.34 -40.06 3.59
N LYS A 65 -19.84 -41.22 4.02
CA LYS A 65 -19.12 -42.14 4.93
C LYS A 65 -17.94 -42.88 4.27
N LYS A 66 -18.02 -43.19 2.98
CA LYS A 66 -16.97 -43.93 2.25
C LYS A 66 -15.86 -43.04 1.70
N ILE A 67 -16.04 -41.72 1.68
CA ILE A 67 -14.98 -40.86 1.15
C ILE A 67 -13.90 -40.68 2.21
N SER A 68 -12.75 -41.30 1.96
CA SER A 68 -11.54 -41.02 2.72
C SER A 68 -11.16 -39.54 2.54
N PRO A 69 -10.92 -38.81 3.64
CA PRO A 69 -10.42 -37.45 3.56
C PRO A 69 -9.04 -37.41 2.87
N PRO A 70 -8.66 -36.28 2.25
CA PRO A 70 -7.37 -36.15 1.59
C PRO A 70 -6.23 -36.33 2.61
N PRO A 71 -5.04 -36.78 2.18
CA PRO A 71 -3.88 -36.84 3.06
C PRO A 71 -3.64 -35.44 3.67
N PHE A 72 -3.51 -35.40 4.99
CA PHE A 72 -3.34 -34.18 5.76
C PHE A 72 -2.27 -34.41 6.81
N THR A 73 -1.24 -33.57 6.79
CA THR A 73 -0.19 -33.58 7.80
C THR A 73 -0.55 -32.52 8.84
N PRO A 74 -0.96 -32.91 10.06
CA PRO A 74 -1.31 -31.94 11.09
C PRO A 74 -0.08 -31.14 11.54
N ALA A 75 -0.32 -29.89 11.92
CA ALA A 75 0.75 -29.07 12.50
C ALA A 75 1.14 -29.63 13.88
N PRO A 76 2.41 -29.48 14.31
CA PRO A 76 2.83 -29.88 15.65
C PRO A 76 1.98 -29.23 16.74
N ASP A 77 1.73 -29.97 17.82
CA ASP A 77 1.00 -29.44 18.98
C ASP A 77 1.90 -28.46 19.75
N VAL A 78 1.58 -27.16 19.66
CA VAL A 78 2.31 -26.10 20.38
C VAL A 78 1.46 -25.57 21.52
N PHE A 79 1.87 -25.91 22.75
CA PHE A 79 1.27 -25.39 23.97
C PHE A 79 1.66 -23.93 24.21
N ASN A 80 0.69 -23.09 24.55
CA ASN A 80 0.92 -21.69 24.92
C ASN A 80 0.47 -21.49 26.37
N SER A 81 1.40 -21.13 27.25
CA SER A 81 1.14 -20.93 28.69
C SER A 81 0.13 -19.80 28.97
N ASN A 82 -0.02 -18.85 28.05
CA ASN A 82 -0.91 -17.69 28.22
C ASN A 82 -2.32 -17.93 27.66
N ILE A 83 -2.51 -18.91 26.77
CA ILE A 83 -3.80 -19.19 26.12
C ILE A 83 -3.99 -20.70 26.03
N ASN A 84 -4.82 -21.25 26.90
CA ASN A 84 -5.12 -22.67 26.96
C ASN A 84 -6.27 -23.03 26.02
N ILE A 85 -5.99 -23.19 24.72
CA ILE A 85 -6.95 -23.75 23.76
C ILE A 85 -6.89 -25.28 23.85
N PRO A 86 -8.00 -25.96 24.19
CA PRO A 86 -8.06 -27.41 24.24
C PRO A 86 -7.71 -28.09 22.91
N ILE A 87 -7.01 -29.22 22.98
CA ILE A 87 -6.53 -29.98 21.79
C ILE A 87 -7.67 -30.48 20.88
N ASN A 88 -8.86 -30.72 21.45
CA ASN A 88 -10.04 -31.12 20.68
C ASN A 88 -10.52 -30.00 19.72
N VAL A 89 -10.33 -28.73 20.08
CA VAL A 89 -10.65 -27.60 19.19
C VAL A 89 -9.71 -27.59 17.99
N LYS A 90 -8.41 -27.84 18.22
CA LYS A 90 -7.41 -28.01 17.14
C LYS A 90 -7.78 -29.16 16.22
N LYS A 91 -8.05 -30.35 16.77
CA LYS A 91 -8.41 -31.54 15.98
C LYS A 91 -9.68 -31.34 15.15
N ALA A 92 -10.72 -30.71 15.72
CA ALA A 92 -11.95 -30.41 15.00
C ALA A 92 -11.72 -29.39 13.85
N CYS A 93 -10.85 -28.40 14.09
CA CYS A 93 -10.46 -27.44 13.05
C CYS A 93 -9.66 -28.11 11.92
N GLU A 94 -8.71 -28.98 12.25
CA GLU A 94 -7.91 -29.74 11.29
C GLU A 94 -8.79 -30.67 10.42
N GLN A 95 -9.79 -31.32 11.01
CA GLN A 95 -10.77 -32.14 10.28
C GLN A 95 -11.61 -31.31 9.31
N ASP A 96 -12.12 -30.15 9.73
CA ASP A 96 -12.89 -29.26 8.85
C ASP A 96 -12.02 -28.74 7.69
N ILE A 97 -10.75 -28.40 7.96
CA ILE A 97 -9.78 -28.00 6.92
C ILE A 97 -9.55 -29.13 5.93
N GLN A 98 -9.31 -30.34 6.44
CA GLN A 98 -9.08 -31.53 5.63
C GLN A 98 -10.30 -31.87 4.75
N LEU A 99 -11.52 -31.70 5.25
CA LEU A 99 -12.75 -31.94 4.49
C LEU A 99 -13.04 -30.86 3.45
N ALA A 100 -12.71 -29.60 3.74
CA ALA A 100 -12.93 -28.48 2.83
C ALA A 100 -12.02 -28.54 1.59
N GLY A 101 -10.82 -29.11 1.73
CA GLY A 101 -9.85 -29.23 0.65
C GLY A 101 -9.18 -27.91 0.28
N PHE A 102 -8.26 -27.97 -0.68
CA PHE A 102 -7.30 -26.90 -1.02
C PHE A 102 -7.61 -26.27 -2.41
N ALA A 103 -8.83 -25.79 -2.62
CA ALA A 103 -9.26 -25.16 -3.88
C ALA A 103 -9.13 -23.61 -3.87
N SER A 104 -9.32 -22.99 -5.04
CA SER A 104 -9.01 -21.58 -5.42
C SER A 104 -9.41 -20.42 -4.47
N PRO A 105 -10.37 -20.52 -3.51
CA PRO A 105 -10.48 -19.56 -2.41
C PRO A 105 -9.92 -20.07 -1.07
N TRP A 106 -8.87 -20.91 -1.09
CA TRP A 106 -8.28 -21.58 0.08
C TRP A 106 -8.09 -20.67 1.29
N ASN A 107 -7.51 -19.48 1.08
CA ASN A 107 -7.24 -18.54 2.17
C ASN A 107 -8.53 -18.05 2.85
N ALA A 108 -9.61 -17.84 2.08
CA ALA A 108 -10.89 -17.41 2.61
C ALA A 108 -11.60 -18.55 3.37
N THR A 109 -11.56 -19.76 2.81
CA THR A 109 -12.12 -20.97 3.45
C THR A 109 -11.39 -21.30 4.74
N LEU A 110 -10.06 -21.30 4.72
CA LEU A 110 -9.21 -21.53 5.89
C LEU A 110 -9.48 -20.50 6.98
N GLY A 111 -9.54 -19.21 6.62
CA GLY A 111 -9.90 -18.13 7.54
C GLY A 111 -11.25 -18.39 8.20
N SER A 112 -12.27 -18.76 7.41
CA SER A 112 -13.62 -19.02 7.90
C SER A 112 -13.68 -20.19 8.90
N ILE A 113 -12.97 -21.28 8.62
CA ILE A 113 -12.90 -22.45 9.50
C ILE A 113 -12.20 -22.09 10.81
N LEU A 114 -11.05 -21.40 10.73
CA LEU A 114 -10.30 -20.96 11.91
C LEU A 114 -11.15 -20.05 12.81
N MET A 115 -11.85 -19.08 12.21
CA MET A 115 -12.71 -18.16 12.94
C MET A 115 -13.87 -18.89 13.62
N LYS A 116 -14.54 -19.81 12.93
CA LYS A 116 -15.64 -20.61 13.47
C LYS A 116 -15.22 -21.38 14.73
N HIS A 117 -14.10 -22.09 14.67
CA HIS A 117 -13.63 -22.91 15.81
C HIS A 117 -13.09 -22.07 16.96
N TYR A 118 -12.33 -21.01 16.65
CA TYR A 118 -11.85 -20.09 17.67
C TYR A 118 -12.99 -19.35 18.37
N TYR A 119 -13.98 -18.85 17.61
CA TYR A 119 -15.17 -18.19 18.15
C TYR A 119 -15.94 -19.08 19.11
N LYS A 120 -16.18 -20.33 18.71
CA LYS A 120 -16.90 -21.31 19.53
C LYS A 120 -16.18 -21.56 20.86
N TRP A 121 -14.86 -21.70 20.83
CA TRP A 121 -14.05 -21.85 22.03
C TRP A 121 -14.02 -20.57 22.89
N ALA A 122 -13.85 -19.40 22.27
CA ALA A 122 -13.74 -18.13 22.98
C ALA A 122 -15.06 -17.77 23.69
N LYS A 123 -16.21 -18.07 23.08
CA LYS A 123 -17.54 -17.89 23.68
C LYS A 123 -17.78 -18.83 24.86
N SER A 124 -17.11 -19.99 24.91
CA SER A 124 -17.23 -20.91 26.04
C SER A 124 -16.35 -20.51 27.24
N GLN A 125 -15.58 -19.42 27.15
CA GLN A 125 -14.76 -18.92 28.27
C GLN A 125 -15.55 -17.94 29.15
N PRO A 126 -15.47 -18.06 30.48
CA PRO A 126 -16.15 -17.15 31.39
C PRO A 126 -15.62 -15.71 31.27
N GLY A 127 -16.52 -14.72 31.34
CA GLY A 127 -16.16 -13.29 31.40
C GLY A 127 -15.86 -12.61 30.06
N THR A 128 -16.03 -13.30 28.91
CA THR A 128 -15.76 -12.69 27.59
C THR A 128 -17.05 -12.40 26.83
N ILE A 129 -17.35 -11.13 26.58
CA ILE A 129 -18.48 -10.69 25.75
C ILE A 129 -17.98 -10.55 24.31
N TRP A 130 -18.32 -11.54 23.47
CA TRP A 130 -18.12 -11.45 22.02
C TRP A 130 -19.48 -11.21 21.38
N GLU A 131 -19.71 -10.00 20.90
CA GLU A 131 -21.01 -9.59 20.34
C GLU A 131 -21.28 -10.23 18.97
N ASP A 132 -20.26 -10.38 18.11
CA ASP A 132 -20.40 -10.95 16.77
C ASP A 132 -19.08 -11.51 16.17
N VAL A 133 -19.21 -12.43 15.21
CA VAL A 133 -18.12 -13.07 14.43
C VAL A 133 -17.31 -12.03 13.63
N SER A 134 -17.94 -10.92 13.20
CA SER A 134 -17.26 -9.82 12.49
C SER A 134 -16.14 -9.14 13.29
N SER A 135 -16.18 -9.24 14.62
CA SER A 135 -15.08 -8.74 15.48
C SER A 135 -13.82 -9.60 15.35
N MET A 136 -13.97 -10.89 15.03
CA MET A 136 -12.85 -11.82 14.83
C MET A 136 -12.20 -11.67 13.46
N GLU A 137 -12.98 -11.33 12.42
CA GLU A 137 -12.44 -11.01 11.09
C GLU A 137 -11.42 -9.86 11.15
N LYS A 138 -11.74 -8.81 11.92
CA LYS A 138 -10.83 -7.66 12.13
C LYS A 138 -9.55 -8.05 12.87
N ILE A 139 -9.65 -8.96 13.85
CA ILE A 139 -8.48 -9.48 14.59
C ILE A 139 -7.60 -10.32 13.68
N LEU A 140 -8.20 -11.19 12.87
CA LEU A 140 -7.49 -12.03 11.90
C LEU A 140 -6.80 -11.19 10.82
N ASP A 141 -7.49 -10.21 10.23
CA ASP A 141 -6.90 -9.28 9.25
C ASP A 141 -5.72 -8.50 9.87
N ARG A 142 -5.87 -7.99 11.10
CA ARG A 142 -4.76 -7.35 11.83
C ARG A 142 -3.59 -8.30 12.07
N TRP A 143 -3.86 -9.56 12.43
CA TRP A 143 -2.83 -10.57 12.67
C TRP A 143 -2.11 -10.97 11.38
N ILE A 144 -2.84 -11.25 10.30
CA ILE A 144 -2.27 -11.56 8.97
C ILE A 144 -1.40 -10.41 8.47
N ARG A 145 -1.86 -9.16 8.58
CA ARG A 145 -1.05 -7.97 8.25
C ARG A 145 0.18 -7.82 9.15
N GLY A 146 0.07 -8.20 10.42
CA GLY A 146 1.19 -8.28 11.35
C GLY A 146 2.22 -9.31 10.90
N LYS A 147 1.78 -10.54 10.63
CA LYS A 147 2.63 -11.67 10.23
C LYS A 147 3.22 -11.54 8.85
N GLY A 148 2.49 -10.98 7.88
CA GLY A 148 3.05 -10.65 6.56
C GLY A 148 4.25 -9.70 6.67
N ARG A 149 4.26 -8.80 7.67
CA ARG A 149 5.44 -7.94 7.95
C ARG A 149 6.59 -8.68 8.63
N GLU A 150 6.32 -9.72 9.41
CA GLU A 150 7.34 -10.58 10.04
C GLU A 150 7.94 -11.59 9.05
N MET A 151 7.11 -12.24 8.24
CA MET A 151 7.56 -13.14 7.17
C MET A 151 8.39 -12.40 6.13
N LYS A 152 8.00 -11.15 5.76
CA LYS A 152 8.84 -10.27 4.93
C LYS A 152 10.18 -9.88 5.58
N LYS A 153 10.33 -10.00 6.91
CA LYS A 153 11.61 -9.84 7.60
C LYS A 153 12.38 -11.16 7.65
N GLY A 154 11.68 -12.29 7.74
CA GLY A 154 12.23 -13.65 7.79
C GLY A 154 12.76 -14.16 6.44
N ASN A 155 12.08 -13.87 5.33
CA ASN A 155 12.53 -14.26 3.98
C ASN A 155 13.77 -13.48 3.49
N VAL A 156 14.28 -12.52 4.26
CA VAL A 156 15.56 -11.83 3.98
C VAL A 156 16.74 -12.55 4.66
N VAL A 157 16.48 -13.64 5.40
CA VAL A 157 17.51 -14.43 6.10
C VAL A 157 18.09 -15.55 5.21
N GLY A 158 17.64 -15.68 3.96
CA GLY A 158 18.36 -16.44 2.94
C GLY A 158 19.49 -15.60 2.32
N GLU A 159 20.73 -16.06 2.49
CA GLU A 159 21.95 -15.68 1.75
C GLU A 159 22.57 -14.28 1.90
N LYS A 160 21.99 -13.35 2.66
CA LYS A 160 22.65 -12.04 2.87
C LYS A 160 23.51 -12.03 4.13
N SER A 161 24.78 -11.63 3.99
CA SER A 161 25.68 -11.42 5.13
C SER A 161 25.07 -10.42 6.12
N ALA A 162 25.37 -10.56 7.41
CA ALA A 162 24.95 -9.59 8.43
C ALA A 162 25.37 -8.15 8.08
N GLU A 163 26.48 -8.01 7.36
CA GLU A 163 27.00 -6.74 6.84
C GLU A 163 26.13 -6.18 5.70
N GLU A 164 25.70 -7.02 4.76
CA GLU A 164 24.79 -6.64 3.68
C GLU A 164 23.41 -6.26 4.21
N LEU A 165 22.90 -6.97 5.22
CA LEU A 165 21.65 -6.62 5.90
C LEU A 165 21.74 -5.26 6.60
N ARG A 166 22.88 -4.96 7.23
CA ARG A 166 23.14 -3.64 7.83
C ARG A 166 23.25 -2.56 6.76
N ALA A 167 23.97 -2.82 5.67
CA ALA A 167 24.09 -1.91 4.54
C ALA A 167 22.74 -1.61 3.89
N GLU A 168 21.90 -2.63 3.68
CA GLU A 168 20.58 -2.47 3.07
C GLU A 168 19.61 -1.72 4.01
N LYS A 169 19.64 -2.00 5.31
CA LYS A 169 18.90 -1.21 6.31
C LYS A 169 19.37 0.24 6.34
N GLY A 170 20.69 0.45 6.27
CA GLY A 170 21.32 1.76 6.17
C GLY A 170 20.83 2.53 4.95
N LYS A 171 20.84 1.88 3.77
CA LYS A 171 20.35 2.43 2.50
C LYS A 171 18.87 2.79 2.58
N LYS A 172 18.01 1.89 3.07
CA LYS A 172 16.57 2.16 3.26
C LYS A 172 16.33 3.35 4.18
N THR A 173 17.05 3.41 5.30
CA THR A 173 16.95 4.51 6.27
C THR A 173 17.42 5.84 5.66
N ALA A 174 18.51 5.83 4.89
CA ALA A 174 19.02 7.01 4.19
C ALA A 174 18.00 7.53 3.16
N ILE A 175 17.41 6.64 2.35
CA ILE A 175 16.35 6.97 1.39
C ILE A 175 15.14 7.57 2.10
N THR A 176 14.65 6.96 3.19
CA THR A 176 13.52 7.51 3.96
C THR A 176 13.82 8.90 4.50
N ARG A 177 15.01 9.11 5.08
CA ARG A 177 15.44 10.43 5.57
C ARG A 177 15.50 11.46 4.43
N MET A 178 15.98 11.06 3.26
CA MET A 178 16.03 11.93 2.09
C MET A 178 14.62 12.33 1.62
N LYS A 179 13.71 11.36 1.51
CA LYS A 179 12.29 11.62 1.18
C LYS A 179 11.65 12.61 2.16
N THR A 180 11.96 12.48 3.45
CA THR A 180 11.45 13.42 4.47
C THR A 180 11.97 14.83 4.25
N LYS A 181 13.26 14.98 3.96
CA LYS A 181 13.86 16.30 3.68
C LYS A 181 13.25 16.95 2.44
N ILE A 182 13.06 16.19 1.35
CA ILE A 182 12.43 16.68 0.12
C ILE A 182 10.97 17.08 0.39
N ALA A 183 10.20 16.21 1.04
CA ALA A 183 8.79 16.48 1.37
C ALA A 183 8.65 17.74 2.22
N ASN A 184 9.49 17.89 3.26
CA ASN A 184 9.49 19.08 4.11
C ASN A 184 9.85 20.33 3.32
N ARG A 185 10.89 20.28 2.48
CA ARG A 185 11.29 21.44 1.66
C ARG A 185 10.17 21.88 0.71
N ARG A 186 9.51 20.93 0.03
CA ARG A 186 8.35 21.23 -0.85
C ARG A 186 7.18 21.81 -0.05
N ARG A 187 6.90 21.26 1.14
CA ARG A 187 5.88 21.79 2.05
C ARG A 187 6.16 23.24 2.44
N ASP A 188 7.38 23.54 2.86
CA ASP A 188 7.78 24.89 3.31
C ASP A 188 7.66 25.91 2.18
N VAL A 189 8.10 25.55 0.97
CA VAL A 189 7.98 26.41 -0.21
C VAL A 189 6.50 26.61 -0.58
N ALA A 190 5.70 25.54 -0.58
CA ALA A 190 4.27 25.62 -0.86
C ALA A 190 3.55 26.53 0.15
N MET A 191 3.80 26.36 1.45
CA MET A 191 3.22 27.23 2.49
C MET A 191 3.58 28.70 2.25
N LYS A 192 4.85 28.97 1.96
CA LYS A 192 5.33 30.35 1.76
C LYS A 192 4.80 31.01 0.48
N LYS A 193 4.61 30.25 -0.60
CA LYS A 193 4.23 30.80 -1.92
C LYS A 193 2.74 30.78 -2.19
N MET A 194 2.00 29.87 -1.57
CA MET A 194 0.55 29.73 -1.76
C MET A 194 -0.25 30.54 -0.73
N GLY A 195 0.28 31.68 -0.26
CA GLY A 195 -0.40 32.55 0.71
C GLY A 195 -0.75 31.85 2.02
N ASN A 196 0.11 30.94 2.49
CA ASN A 196 -0.09 30.13 3.70
C ASN A 196 -1.34 29.22 3.68
N LYS A 197 -1.91 28.96 2.49
CA LYS A 197 -2.99 27.97 2.32
C LYS A 197 -2.40 26.56 2.33
N PRO A 198 -2.80 25.68 3.28
CA PRO A 198 -2.10 24.41 3.49
C PRO A 198 -2.47 23.33 2.46
N SER A 199 -3.48 23.52 1.62
CA SER A 199 -4.05 22.47 0.77
C SER A 199 -3.01 21.74 -0.09
N LEU A 200 -2.09 22.47 -0.74
CA LEU A 200 -1.01 21.87 -1.53
C LEU A 200 0.11 21.32 -0.65
N ALA A 201 0.46 22.05 0.42
CA ALA A 201 1.52 21.69 1.35
C ALA A 201 1.24 20.35 2.06
N LEU A 202 -0.02 20.06 2.38
CA LEU A 202 -0.46 18.83 3.03
C LEU A 202 -0.29 17.57 2.17
N LEU A 203 -0.12 17.72 0.85
CA LEU A 203 0.13 16.59 -0.05
C LEU A 203 1.54 16.03 0.12
N PHE A 204 2.52 16.86 0.47
CA PHE A 204 3.91 16.41 0.51
C PHE A 204 4.20 15.65 1.79
N LYS A 205 4.35 14.33 1.67
CA LYS A 205 4.73 13.38 2.73
C LYS A 205 5.78 12.41 2.19
N ASN A 206 6.29 11.52 3.05
CA ASN A 206 7.32 10.55 2.64
C ASN A 206 6.86 9.64 1.49
N ASP A 207 5.61 9.21 1.53
CA ASP A 207 4.99 8.31 0.54
C ASP A 207 4.68 9.02 -0.79
N THR A 208 4.54 10.35 -0.79
CA THR A 208 4.34 11.14 -2.02
C THR A 208 5.66 11.64 -2.64
N VAL A 209 6.83 11.21 -2.15
CA VAL A 209 8.15 11.52 -2.75
C VAL A 209 8.72 10.22 -3.33
N SER A 210 8.08 9.77 -4.41
CA SER A 210 8.44 8.57 -5.19
C SER A 210 8.93 8.93 -6.60
N ASP A 211 9.27 10.21 -6.81
CA ASP A 211 9.61 10.81 -8.09
C ASP A 211 11.11 10.89 -8.37
N TRP A 212 11.92 10.06 -7.71
CA TRP A 212 13.36 10.03 -7.95
C TRP A 212 14.01 8.67 -7.64
N GLU A 213 15.10 8.38 -8.36
CA GLU A 213 15.93 7.18 -8.20
C GLU A 213 17.42 7.58 -8.08
N ASP A 214 18.12 7.03 -7.08
CA ASP A 214 19.57 7.21 -6.93
C ASP A 214 20.31 6.70 -8.16
N GLN A 215 21.37 7.40 -8.55
CA GLN A 215 22.31 6.95 -9.58
C GLN A 215 23.72 6.85 -8.97
N PRO A 216 24.56 5.92 -9.45
CA PRO A 216 25.94 5.85 -9.01
C PRO A 216 26.68 7.16 -9.35
N PRO A 217 27.58 7.64 -8.47
CA PRO A 217 28.43 8.79 -8.78
C PRO A 217 29.23 8.55 -10.07
N PRO A 218 29.45 9.57 -10.93
CA PRO A 218 29.16 10.99 -10.71
C PRO A 218 27.76 11.45 -11.17
N SER A 219 26.87 10.54 -11.59
CA SER A 219 25.58 10.89 -12.17
C SER A 219 24.61 11.50 -11.15
N LYS A 220 23.80 12.47 -11.59
CA LYS A 220 22.70 13.02 -10.78
C LYS A 220 21.58 11.97 -10.63
N PRO A 221 20.83 11.96 -9.52
CA PRO A 221 19.68 11.05 -9.38
C PRO A 221 18.62 11.36 -10.45
N ASN A 222 17.99 10.32 -10.99
CA ASN A 222 16.99 10.43 -12.04
C ASN A 222 15.65 10.91 -11.49
N ARG A 223 14.87 11.60 -12.32
CA ARG A 223 13.50 12.00 -12.01
C ARG A 223 12.50 10.98 -12.58
N LEU A 224 11.57 10.53 -11.75
CA LEU A 224 10.57 9.51 -12.08
C LEU A 224 9.17 10.10 -12.00
N ILE A 225 8.25 9.56 -12.80
CA ILE A 225 6.83 9.90 -12.72
C ILE A 225 6.07 8.64 -12.29
N PRO A 226 5.62 8.54 -11.03
CA PRO A 226 4.81 7.41 -10.60
C PRO A 226 3.51 7.32 -11.42
N SER A 227 3.15 6.13 -11.88
CA SER A 227 1.95 5.91 -12.72
C SER A 227 0.66 6.43 -12.07
N TRP A 228 0.57 6.38 -10.74
CA TRP A 228 -0.60 6.86 -9.99
C TRP A 228 -0.73 8.37 -9.92
N ARG A 229 0.34 9.14 -10.16
CA ARG A 229 0.38 10.58 -9.86
C ARG A 229 -0.09 11.39 -11.06
N SER A 230 -1.04 12.30 -10.85
CA SER A 230 -1.51 13.20 -11.91
C SER A 230 -0.39 14.09 -12.46
N SER A 231 -0.55 14.52 -13.71
CA SER A 231 0.36 15.47 -14.36
C SER A 231 0.47 16.79 -13.59
N SER A 232 -0.66 17.34 -13.15
CA SER A 232 -0.67 18.59 -12.36
C SER A 232 0.00 18.44 -11.00
N PHE A 233 -0.16 17.31 -10.30
CA PHE A 233 0.56 17.08 -9.05
C PHE A 233 2.07 16.95 -9.28
N THR A 234 2.47 16.24 -10.34
CA THR A 234 3.87 16.11 -10.77
C THR A 234 4.47 17.48 -11.06
N SER A 235 3.77 18.30 -11.86
CA SER A 235 4.18 19.66 -12.22
C SER A 235 4.31 20.57 -11.00
N CYS A 236 3.32 20.55 -10.09
CA CYS A 236 3.41 21.29 -8.81
C CYS A 236 4.65 20.91 -8.02
N ALA A 237 4.95 19.61 -7.88
CA ALA A 237 6.13 19.14 -7.15
C ALA A 237 7.43 19.67 -7.79
N HIS A 238 7.50 19.66 -9.12
CA HIS A 238 8.65 20.13 -9.88
C HIS A 238 8.86 21.64 -9.75
N LYS A 239 7.77 22.41 -9.89
CA LYS A 239 7.82 23.87 -9.79
C LYS A 239 8.19 24.34 -8.39
N LEU A 240 7.76 23.63 -7.34
CA LEU A 240 8.21 23.90 -5.98
C LEU A 240 9.71 23.66 -5.80
N ASP A 241 10.29 22.68 -6.49
CA ASP A 241 11.75 22.46 -6.47
C ASP A 241 12.48 23.63 -7.18
N GLU A 242 11.99 24.09 -8.32
CA GLU A 242 12.54 25.26 -9.03
C GLU A 242 12.49 26.53 -8.16
N ILE A 243 11.35 26.78 -7.51
CA ILE A 243 11.18 27.90 -6.59
C ILE A 243 12.09 27.77 -5.36
N ALA A 244 12.35 26.54 -4.89
CA ALA A 244 13.27 26.31 -3.78
C ALA A 244 14.70 26.77 -4.10
N PHE A 245 15.13 26.66 -5.37
CA PHE A 245 16.41 27.20 -5.83
C PHE A 245 16.40 28.73 -5.83
N THR A 246 15.37 29.36 -6.39
CA THR A 246 15.29 30.83 -6.47
C THR A 246 15.10 31.51 -5.11
N MET A 247 14.55 30.80 -4.12
CA MET A 247 14.40 31.29 -2.75
C MET A 247 15.67 31.23 -1.90
N SER A 248 16.69 30.49 -2.34
CA SER A 248 17.94 30.34 -1.59
C SER A 248 18.77 31.61 -1.72
N LYS A 249 19.15 32.23 -0.58
CA LYS A 249 19.80 33.54 -0.56
C LYS A 249 21.32 33.45 -0.39
N THR A 250 21.77 32.42 0.33
CA THR A 250 23.20 32.22 0.61
C THR A 250 23.77 31.09 -0.25
N MET A 251 25.08 31.13 -0.50
CA MET A 251 25.78 30.06 -1.24
C MET A 251 25.61 28.68 -0.60
N ASN A 252 25.54 28.62 0.74
CA ASN A 252 25.32 27.37 1.46
C ASN A 252 23.90 26.83 1.27
N GLU A 253 22.89 27.71 1.28
CA GLU A 253 21.50 27.33 0.99
C GLU A 253 21.36 26.85 -0.46
N ILE A 254 21.99 27.53 -1.41
CA ILE A 254 22.00 27.14 -2.83
C ILE A 254 22.61 25.73 -2.97
N LYS A 255 23.82 25.51 -2.45
CA LYS A 255 24.49 24.19 -2.49
C LYS A 255 23.63 23.09 -1.85
N SER A 256 23.01 23.39 -0.71
CA SER A 256 22.14 22.44 0.01
C SER A 256 20.87 22.12 -0.78
N ALA A 257 20.23 23.12 -1.36
CA ALA A 257 19.04 22.96 -2.20
C ALA A 257 19.37 22.13 -3.45
N HIS A 258 20.47 22.44 -4.15
CA HIS A 258 20.92 21.66 -5.30
C HIS A 258 21.21 20.21 -4.91
N LYS A 259 21.97 19.97 -3.84
CA LYS A 259 22.21 18.60 -3.36
C LYS A 259 20.92 17.84 -3.05
N LEU A 260 19.90 18.53 -2.53
CA LEU A 260 18.65 17.92 -2.12
C LEU A 260 17.66 17.70 -3.27
N LEU A 261 17.58 18.61 -4.25
CA LEU A 261 16.46 18.68 -5.22
C LEU A 261 16.90 18.63 -6.68
N ASP A 262 18.18 18.88 -6.99
CA ASP A 262 18.70 18.85 -8.36
C ASP A 262 18.74 17.39 -8.85
N ARG A 263 18.10 17.13 -9.98
CA ARG A 263 17.85 15.79 -10.52
C ARG A 263 18.04 15.83 -12.02
N ASN A 264 18.40 14.69 -12.61
CA ASN A 264 18.45 14.57 -14.05
C ASN A 264 17.04 14.71 -14.63
N THR A 265 16.88 15.64 -15.57
CA THR A 265 15.63 15.93 -16.28
C THR A 265 15.56 15.24 -17.64
N GLU A 266 16.67 14.67 -18.12
CA GLU A 266 16.69 13.89 -19.35
C GLU A 266 16.07 12.51 -19.09
N GLY A 267 15.02 12.18 -19.87
CA GLY A 267 14.38 10.87 -19.80
C GLY A 267 13.43 10.67 -18.62
N PHE A 268 12.43 11.56 -18.47
CA PHE A 268 11.30 11.30 -17.55
C PHE A 268 10.72 9.91 -17.81
N ARG A 269 10.93 8.99 -16.86
CA ARG A 269 10.40 7.63 -16.95
C ARG A 269 9.14 7.52 -16.12
N ARG A 270 8.02 7.17 -16.76
CA ARG A 270 6.83 6.73 -16.02
C ARG A 270 7.14 5.35 -15.44
N ILE A 271 6.94 5.20 -14.14
CA ILE A 271 7.19 3.93 -13.42
C ILE A 271 5.89 3.38 -12.91
N GLU A 272 5.72 2.07 -13.06
CA GLU A 272 4.60 1.36 -12.45
C GLU A 272 4.91 1.11 -10.98
N ILE A 273 3.95 1.42 -10.11
CA ILE A 273 4.05 1.26 -8.66
C ILE A 273 2.99 0.25 -8.22
N GLU A 274 3.39 -0.73 -7.41
CA GLU A 274 2.43 -1.64 -6.79
C GLU A 274 1.35 -0.86 -6.03
N PHE A 275 0.08 -1.27 -6.17
CA PHE A 275 -1.04 -0.63 -5.49
C PHE A 275 -0.84 -0.48 -3.97
N SER A 276 -0.11 -1.42 -3.35
CA SER A 276 0.21 -1.40 -1.91
C SER A 276 1.06 -0.19 -1.47
N GLN A 277 1.78 0.43 -2.41
CA GLN A 277 2.67 1.56 -2.19
C GLN A 277 2.05 2.90 -2.62
N VAL A 278 0.87 2.89 -3.23
CA VAL A 278 0.16 4.10 -3.66
C VAL A 278 -0.35 4.86 -2.43
N PRO A 279 -0.03 6.15 -2.28
CA PRO A 279 -0.53 6.96 -1.16
C PRO A 279 -2.06 7.04 -1.19
N ARG A 280 -2.67 7.03 0.00
CA ARG A 280 -4.13 7.06 0.19
C ARG A 280 -4.58 8.39 0.75
N LYS A 281 -5.89 8.65 0.66
CA LYS A 281 -6.51 9.87 1.19
C LYS A 281 -5.91 11.15 0.60
N LEU A 282 -5.37 11.06 -0.61
CA LEU A 282 -5.05 12.25 -1.39
C LEU A 282 -6.33 12.78 -2.05
N PRO A 283 -6.37 14.07 -2.42
CA PRO A 283 -7.41 14.61 -3.29
C PRO A 283 -7.56 13.79 -4.57
N SER A 284 -8.77 13.67 -5.08
CA SER A 284 -9.07 12.93 -6.31
C SER A 284 -8.28 13.43 -7.51
N ASP A 285 -8.04 14.74 -7.61
CA ASP A 285 -7.23 15.39 -8.65
C ASP A 285 -5.70 15.19 -8.52
N ALA A 286 -5.24 14.53 -7.46
CA ALA A 286 -3.85 14.12 -7.29
C ALA A 286 -3.52 12.78 -7.96
N TYR A 287 -4.54 11.98 -8.28
CA TYR A 287 -4.40 10.71 -8.97
C TYR A 287 -4.52 10.88 -10.49
N ASP A 288 -3.73 10.13 -11.25
CA ASP A 288 -3.80 10.08 -12.71
C ASP A 288 -5.08 9.36 -13.15
N VAL A 289 -5.80 9.95 -14.12
CA VAL A 289 -7.10 9.43 -14.57
C VAL A 289 -6.96 8.03 -15.17
N SER A 290 -5.95 7.82 -16.02
CA SER A 290 -5.69 6.51 -16.63
C SER A 290 -5.30 5.47 -15.59
N PHE A 291 -4.61 5.86 -14.51
CA PHE A 291 -4.39 4.96 -13.38
C PHE A 291 -5.71 4.57 -12.69
N LEU A 292 -6.59 5.53 -12.38
CA LEU A 292 -7.87 5.23 -11.72
C LEU A 292 -8.77 4.31 -12.55
N GLU A 293 -8.71 4.41 -13.87
CA GLU A 293 -9.47 3.56 -14.80
C GLU A 293 -9.04 2.09 -14.77
N THR A 294 -7.76 1.82 -14.49
CA THR A 294 -7.23 0.45 -14.38
C THR A 294 -7.59 -0.24 -13.05
N LEU A 295 -8.09 0.51 -12.06
CA LEU A 295 -8.44 -0.02 -10.75
C LEU A 295 -9.85 -0.62 -10.72
N SER A 296 -9.97 -1.76 -10.04
CA SER A 296 -11.27 -2.32 -9.63
C SER A 296 -12.01 -1.36 -8.68
N ILE A 297 -13.33 -1.57 -8.53
CA ILE A 297 -14.18 -0.77 -7.63
C ILE A 297 -13.64 -0.80 -6.19
N VAL A 298 -13.30 -2.00 -5.69
CA VAL A 298 -12.74 -2.18 -4.34
C VAL A 298 -11.42 -1.44 -4.16
N GLN A 299 -10.55 -1.45 -5.17
CA GLN A 299 -9.28 -0.70 -5.11
C GLN A 299 -9.51 0.81 -5.09
N ARG A 300 -10.47 1.33 -5.86
CA ARG A 300 -10.84 2.75 -5.85
C ARG A 300 -11.39 3.17 -4.49
N GLU A 301 -12.29 2.40 -3.91
CA GLU A 301 -12.79 2.64 -2.55
C GLU A 301 -11.66 2.62 -1.52
N HIS A 302 -10.69 1.73 -1.68
CA HIS A 302 -9.56 1.60 -0.77
C HIS A 302 -8.54 2.75 -0.84
N LEU A 303 -8.54 3.53 -1.93
CA LEU A 303 -7.77 4.77 -2.00
C LEU A 303 -8.34 5.83 -1.05
N ASP A 304 -9.64 5.79 -0.76
CA ASP A 304 -10.34 6.74 0.13
C ASP A 304 -10.05 8.19 -0.28
N ALA A 305 -10.18 8.46 -1.60
CA ALA A 305 -9.83 9.74 -2.20
C ALA A 305 -10.69 10.88 -1.64
N ARG A 306 -10.06 12.02 -1.37
CA ARG A 306 -10.72 13.22 -0.83
C ARG A 306 -11.21 14.14 -1.94
N ASP A 307 -11.97 15.16 -1.55
CA ASP A 307 -12.39 16.23 -2.45
C ASP A 307 -11.17 16.87 -3.16
N PRO A 308 -11.32 17.19 -4.46
CA PRO A 308 -10.26 17.81 -5.23
C PRO A 308 -9.88 19.17 -4.64
N ILE A 309 -8.60 19.53 -4.75
CA ILE A 309 -8.10 20.81 -4.24
C ILE A 309 -7.84 21.83 -5.34
N ASP A 310 -8.19 21.51 -6.58
CA ASP A 310 -7.91 22.30 -7.77
C ASP A 310 -6.39 22.42 -8.03
N LEU A 311 -5.75 21.27 -8.22
CA LEU A 311 -4.33 21.17 -8.52
C LEU A 311 -3.95 21.87 -9.83
N VAL A 312 -4.84 21.92 -10.81
CA VAL A 312 -4.61 22.61 -12.10
C VAL A 312 -4.45 24.12 -11.87
N ALA A 313 -5.32 24.75 -11.07
CA ALA A 313 -5.14 26.17 -10.76
C ALA A 313 -3.87 26.45 -9.96
N LYS A 314 -3.48 25.53 -9.05
CA LYS A 314 -2.22 25.68 -8.28
C LYS A 314 -0.99 25.54 -9.16
N GLU A 315 -1.02 24.61 -10.10
CA GLU A 315 0.01 24.46 -11.12
C GLU A 315 0.19 25.76 -11.91
N ARG A 316 -0.91 26.35 -12.41
CA ARG A 316 -0.87 27.63 -13.14
C ARG A 316 -0.21 28.73 -12.32
N LEU A 317 -0.64 28.89 -11.07
CA LEU A 317 -0.07 29.89 -10.15
C LEU A 317 1.43 29.68 -9.92
N LEU A 318 1.88 28.43 -9.73
CA LEU A 318 3.30 28.12 -9.57
C LEU A 318 4.08 28.36 -10.86
N ASN A 319 3.51 28.04 -12.02
CA ASN A 319 4.11 28.32 -13.32
C ASN A 319 4.35 29.82 -13.52
N GLU A 320 3.34 30.65 -13.25
CA GLU A 320 3.45 32.11 -13.29
C GLU A 320 4.60 32.62 -12.41
N MET A 321 4.75 32.08 -11.19
CA MET A 321 5.85 32.45 -10.29
C MET A 321 7.25 32.03 -10.78
N THR A 322 7.34 31.06 -11.69
CA THR A 322 8.61 30.57 -12.25
C THR A 322 8.96 31.17 -13.60
N MET A 323 8.01 31.80 -14.30
CA MET A 323 8.27 32.55 -15.53
C MET A 323 9.05 33.83 -15.18
N LYS A 324 10.25 33.99 -15.73
CA LYS A 324 11.04 35.23 -15.58
C LYS A 324 10.37 36.37 -16.36
N GLY A 325 9.72 37.29 -15.65
CA GLY A 325 9.37 38.62 -16.14
C GLY A 325 7.89 38.96 -16.06
N GLY A 326 7.48 39.60 -14.96
CA GLY A 326 6.18 40.30 -14.90
C GLY A 326 5.41 40.11 -13.61
N PHE A 327 5.91 40.62 -12.49
CA PHE A 327 5.11 41.28 -11.44
C PHE A 327 6.07 41.88 -10.39
N ALA A 328 6.74 42.96 -10.81
CA ALA A 328 7.34 43.96 -9.93
C ALA A 328 7.40 45.30 -10.69
N ALA A 329 6.24 45.75 -11.17
CA ALA A 329 6.04 47.15 -11.51
C ALA A 329 4.70 47.58 -10.89
N SER A 330 4.79 48.54 -9.95
CA SER A 330 3.68 49.23 -9.25
C SER A 330 3.04 48.41 -8.11
N ARG A 331 3.00 48.82 -6.83
CA ARG A 331 2.90 50.17 -6.25
C ARG A 331 3.53 50.20 -4.85
N SER A 332 4.61 50.96 -4.68
CA SER A 332 4.81 51.75 -3.45
C SER A 332 4.58 53.20 -3.85
N ALA A 333 3.39 53.70 -3.55
CA ALA A 333 3.13 55.12 -3.53
C ALA A 333 3.83 55.71 -2.29
N ARG A 334 4.90 56.49 -2.49
CA ARG A 334 5.29 57.53 -1.54
C ARG A 334 6.15 58.59 -2.21
N GLY A 335 5.61 59.82 -2.26
CA GLY A 335 6.39 61.06 -2.29
C GLY A 335 6.84 61.56 -3.65
N SER A 336 5.92 62.19 -4.39
CA SER A 336 6.28 63.34 -5.21
C SER A 336 6.73 64.44 -4.24
N ILE A 337 8.02 64.75 -4.20
CA ILE A 337 8.52 66.05 -3.76
C ILE A 337 8.70 66.84 -5.04
N GLY A 338 7.74 67.73 -5.29
CA GLY A 338 7.95 68.84 -6.18
C GLY A 338 8.87 69.87 -5.54
N ASP A 339 9.48 70.65 -6.43
CA ASP A 339 9.74 72.07 -6.21
C ASP A 339 10.92 72.43 -5.30
N LEU A 340 12.09 72.62 -5.91
CA LEU A 340 12.99 73.71 -5.54
C LEU A 340 13.44 74.41 -6.81
N GLY A 341 12.81 75.56 -7.04
CA GLY A 341 13.11 76.50 -8.10
C GLY A 341 14.49 77.15 -8.00
N PHE A 342 14.85 77.71 -9.15
CA PHE A 342 15.91 78.66 -9.46
C PHE A 342 16.44 79.54 -8.32
N GLY A 343 17.77 79.64 -8.26
CA GLY A 343 18.50 80.73 -7.63
C GLY A 343 19.97 80.68 -8.03
N GLY A 344 20.37 81.51 -9.00
CA GLY A 344 21.75 81.65 -9.46
C GLY A 344 22.63 82.48 -8.52
N LEU A 345 23.92 82.57 -8.88
CA LEU A 345 25.02 83.48 -8.48
C LEU A 345 26.31 82.63 -8.32
N GLN A 346 27.18 82.48 -9.31
CA GLN A 346 28.15 83.42 -9.90
C GLN A 346 29.31 83.83 -8.97
N GLY A 347 30.47 83.20 -9.17
CA GLY A 347 31.84 83.72 -8.92
C GLY A 347 32.24 84.04 -7.47
N PRO A 348 33.53 84.26 -7.15
CA PRO A 348 34.60 84.66 -8.08
C PRO A 348 35.88 83.81 -8.02
N SER A 349 36.60 83.84 -9.13
CA SER A 349 38.05 83.68 -9.22
C SER A 349 38.71 85.05 -9.06
N GLY A 350 39.78 85.16 -8.27
CA GLY A 350 40.69 86.32 -8.31
C GLY A 350 41.48 86.66 -7.04
N SER A 351 42.80 86.55 -7.16
CA SER A 351 43.90 87.23 -6.44
C SER A 351 44.13 86.99 -4.94
N SER A 352 45.22 86.29 -4.61
CA SER A 352 46.52 86.91 -4.27
C SER A 352 47.66 85.90 -4.41
#